data_AF-A0A9P0FTT5-F1
#
_entry.id   AF-A0A9P0FTT5-F1
#
_cell.length_a   1.000
_cell.length_b   1.000
_cell.length_c   1.000
_cell.angle_alpha   90.00
_cell.angle_beta   90.00
_cell.angle_gamma   90.00
#
_symmetry.space_group_name_H-M   'P 1'
#
loop_
_entity.id
_entity.type
_entity.pdbx_description
1 polymer ?
#
loop_
_entity_poly.entity_id
_entity_poly.type
_entity_poly.pdbx_seq_one_letter_code
_entity_poly.pdbx_strand_id
1 'polypeptide(L)'
;MFTVLSTIYLLIGLGQVVLVLGSECQCGKPADSVVSLRIVGGRRAEPHSFPWTVAILKNDRMHCGGAMITNKHVLSAGHCFKWDNFKVMEVLIGLDNMDDLKNVEKRNISNVVIHEAFTSTAVRDENDIAIATLNIPVQFSDTIVPICLPEPGEDFTNRVGTIVGWGRVGVEKSSSKVLLKASLRILSDPDCMNSNLAQHLKPTMMCAFSKGKDGCQVTRIKNEW
;
A
#
# COMPACT_ATOMS: atom_id res chain seq x y z
N MET A 1 24.18 -23.03 -1.07
CA MET A 1 24.79 -22.50 0.17
C MET A 1 25.97 -21.63 -0.24
N PHE A 2 25.75 -20.34 -0.48
CA PHE A 2 26.82 -19.39 -0.76
C PHE A 2 26.50 -18.08 -0.03
N THR A 3 27.18 -17.86 1.08
CA THR A 3 27.26 -16.60 1.82
C THR A 3 28.36 -15.76 1.20
N VAL A 4 28.04 -14.57 0.71
CA VAL A 4 29.05 -13.58 0.30
C VAL A 4 29.28 -12.64 1.47
N LEU A 5 30.27 -12.97 2.30
CA LEU A 5 30.84 -12.05 3.29
C LEU A 5 31.92 -11.24 2.57
N SER A 6 31.64 -9.98 2.23
CA SER A 6 32.68 -9.06 1.78
C SER A 6 33.21 -8.31 3.01
N THR A 7 34.26 -8.84 3.62
CA THR A 7 35.03 -8.19 4.68
C THR A 7 36.20 -7.41 4.06
N ILE A 8 36.06 -6.09 3.97
CA ILE A 8 37.18 -5.20 3.65
C ILE A 8 37.96 -4.96 4.95
N TYR A 9 39.17 -5.51 5.05
CA TYR A 9 40.13 -5.20 6.11
C TYR A 9 41.12 -4.14 5.62
N LEU A 10 41.12 -2.97 6.25
CA LEU A 10 42.23 -2.02 6.19
C LEU A 10 42.74 -1.78 7.63
N LEU A 11 43.92 -2.31 7.94
CA LEU A 11 44.72 -1.94 9.12
C LEU A 11 45.18 -0.48 8.90
N ILE A 12 45.35 0.46 9.84
CA ILE A 12 45.87 0.46 11.22
C ILE A 12 45.39 1.80 11.85
N GLY A 13 44.99 1.81 13.13
CA GLY A 13 44.83 3.05 13.91
C GLY A 13 43.97 2.86 15.16
N LEU A 14 44.47 3.28 16.33
CA LEU A 14 43.82 3.23 17.64
C LEU A 14 42.58 4.15 17.71
N GLY A 15 41.55 3.84 16.93
CA GLY A 15 40.21 4.41 17.04
C GLY A 15 39.25 3.28 17.37
N GLN A 16 38.39 3.48 18.36
CA GLN A 16 37.30 2.56 18.66
C GLN A 16 36.61 2.17 17.35
N VAL A 17 36.59 0.87 17.04
CA VAL A 17 35.75 0.31 15.99
C VAL A 17 34.32 0.52 16.45
N VAL A 18 33.74 1.67 16.12
CA VAL A 18 32.30 1.85 16.16
C VAL A 18 31.78 0.95 15.06
N LEU A 19 31.27 -0.22 15.46
CA LEU A 19 30.37 -0.99 14.61
C LEU A 19 29.17 -0.08 14.33
N VAL A 20 29.25 0.68 13.22
CA VAL A 20 28.06 1.24 12.61
C VAL A 20 27.30 0.03 12.08
N LEU A 21 26.48 -0.56 12.94
CA LEU A 21 25.42 -1.46 12.52
C LEU A 21 24.53 -0.62 11.61
N GLY A 22 24.85 -0.60 10.32
CA GLY A 22 23.94 -0.06 9.33
C GLY A 22 22.64 -0.82 9.51
N SER A 23 21.59 -0.12 9.94
CA SER A 23 20.26 -0.70 9.99
C SER A 23 19.95 -1.20 8.59
N GLU A 24 19.93 -2.52 8.41
CA GLU A 24 19.44 -3.11 7.17
C GLU A 24 18.07 -2.51 6.89
N CYS A 25 17.88 -1.91 5.72
CA CYS A 25 16.57 -1.44 5.28
C CYS A 25 15.68 -2.67 5.08
N GLN A 26 14.96 -3.06 6.13
CA GLN A 26 14.03 -4.17 6.10
C GLN A 26 12.66 -3.65 5.70
N CYS A 27 12.13 -4.18 4.60
CA CYS A 27 10.78 -3.90 4.13
C CYS A 27 9.78 -4.94 4.69
N GLY A 28 8.48 -4.63 4.61
CA GLY A 28 7.40 -5.59 4.90
C GLY A 28 7.32 -6.05 6.36
N LYS A 29 7.95 -5.33 7.28
CA LYS A 29 7.88 -5.62 8.72
C LYS A 29 6.76 -4.80 9.36
N PRO A 30 5.67 -5.43 9.85
CA PRO A 30 4.67 -4.71 10.65
C PRO A 30 5.29 -4.29 12.00
N ALA A 31 4.79 -3.20 12.58
CA ALA A 31 5.27 -2.68 13.87
C ALA A 31 5.06 -3.65 15.04
N ASP A 32 4.10 -4.57 14.92
CA ASP A 32 3.83 -5.61 15.92
C ASP A 32 3.88 -7.00 15.27
N SER A 33 4.63 -7.91 15.89
CA SER A 33 4.72 -9.32 15.51
C SER A 33 3.39 -10.07 15.61
N VAL A 34 2.39 -9.47 16.26
CA VAL A 34 1.04 -10.03 16.46
C VAL A 34 0.04 -9.39 15.48
N VAL A 35 0.36 -9.31 14.19
CA VAL A 35 -0.69 -9.17 13.17
C VAL A 35 -1.44 -10.49 13.13
N SER A 36 -2.49 -10.61 13.95
CA SER A 36 -3.39 -11.77 13.93
C SER A 36 -3.91 -12.00 12.50
N LEU A 37 -3.37 -13.03 11.85
CA LEU A 37 -3.69 -13.46 10.47
C LEU A 37 -5.11 -14.03 10.34
N ARG A 38 -5.91 -14.05 11.41
CA ARG A 38 -7.17 -14.78 11.48
C ARG A 38 -8.35 -13.88 11.83
N ILE A 39 -8.68 -12.87 11.01
CA ILE A 39 -9.81 -11.97 11.35
C ILE A 39 -10.70 -11.57 10.15
N VAL A 40 -12.02 -11.52 10.39
CA VAL A 40 -13.12 -11.38 9.42
C VAL A 40 -13.80 -10.00 9.56
N GLY A 41 -14.02 -9.28 8.43
CA GLY A 41 -15.09 -8.28 8.30
C GLY A 41 -14.75 -6.79 8.52
N GLY A 42 -13.70 -6.24 7.90
CA GLY A 42 -13.46 -4.78 7.87
C GLY A 42 -13.39 -4.16 9.28
N ARG A 43 -12.33 -4.45 10.02
CA ARG A 43 -12.16 -3.98 11.40
C ARG A 43 -11.09 -2.91 11.49
N ARG A 44 -11.11 -2.12 12.56
CA ARG A 44 -10.02 -1.19 12.90
C ARG A 44 -8.70 -1.95 12.86
N ALA A 45 -7.74 -1.43 12.09
CA ALA A 45 -6.36 -1.88 12.14
C ALA A 45 -5.77 -1.45 13.50
N GLU A 46 -4.95 -2.30 14.08
CA GLU A 46 -4.19 -1.93 15.25
C GLU A 46 -3.24 -0.79 14.84
N PRO A 47 -3.09 0.26 15.65
CA PRO A 47 -2.24 1.40 15.31
C PRO A 47 -0.85 0.93 14.86
N HIS A 48 -0.40 1.46 13.73
CA HIS A 48 0.93 1.19 13.14
C HIS A 48 1.17 -0.26 12.67
N SER A 49 0.16 -1.13 12.65
CA SER A 49 0.31 -2.51 12.14
C SER A 49 0.63 -2.60 10.64
N PHE A 50 0.39 -1.54 9.87
CA PHE A 50 0.71 -1.45 8.43
C PHE A 50 1.51 -0.17 8.14
N PRO A 51 2.78 -0.09 8.58
CA PRO A 51 3.59 1.14 8.61
C PRO A 51 3.98 1.68 7.22
N TRP A 52 3.71 0.94 6.16
CA TRP A 52 3.87 1.36 4.77
C TRP A 52 2.66 2.13 4.23
N THR A 53 1.51 2.07 4.90
CA THR A 53 0.26 2.66 4.39
C THR A 53 0.34 4.18 4.44
N VAL A 54 -0.02 4.83 3.35
CA VAL A 54 -0.10 6.30 3.30
C VAL A 54 -1.48 6.77 2.85
N ALA A 55 -1.88 7.94 3.34
CA ALA A 55 -3.04 8.66 2.83
C ALA A 55 -2.56 9.78 1.92
N ILE A 56 -3.13 9.85 0.71
CA ILE A 56 -2.91 10.92 -0.24
C ILE A 56 -4.10 11.86 -0.14
N LEU A 57 -3.85 13.08 0.32
CA LEU A 57 -4.85 14.14 0.39
C LEU A 57 -4.77 15.01 -0.86
N LYS A 58 -5.91 15.53 -1.28
CA LYS A 58 -6.05 16.57 -2.32
C LYS A 58 -6.89 17.70 -1.73
N ASN A 59 -6.32 18.90 -1.64
CA ASN A 59 -6.99 20.05 -1.00
C ASN A 59 -7.56 19.68 0.39
N ASP A 60 -6.71 19.08 1.23
CA ASP A 60 -7.03 18.63 2.61
C ASP A 60 -8.12 17.55 2.73
N ARG A 61 -8.50 16.89 1.63
CA ARG A 61 -9.47 15.79 1.63
C ARG A 61 -8.83 14.49 1.19
N MET A 62 -9.20 13.38 1.85
CA MET A 62 -8.76 12.04 1.47
C MET A 62 -9.12 11.75 0.01
N HIS A 63 -8.10 11.50 -0.80
CA HIS A 63 -8.22 11.27 -2.24
C HIS A 63 -7.92 9.82 -2.59
N CYS A 64 -6.74 9.33 -2.22
CA CYS A 64 -6.30 7.96 -2.49
C CYS A 64 -5.49 7.37 -1.34
N GLY A 65 -5.35 6.05 -1.33
CA GLY A 65 -4.33 5.36 -0.55
C GLY A 65 -3.05 5.15 -1.35
N GLY A 66 -1.99 4.77 -0.66
CA GLY A 66 -0.76 4.28 -1.29
C GLY A 66 0.06 3.43 -0.33
N ALA A 67 1.17 2.91 -0.83
CA ALA A 67 2.15 2.19 -0.03
C ALA A 67 3.55 2.79 -0.24
N MET A 68 4.27 3.08 0.83
CA MET A 68 5.69 3.41 0.73
C MET A 68 6.47 2.18 0.27
N ILE A 69 7.28 2.34 -0.76
CA ILE A 69 8.17 1.29 -1.29
C ILE A 69 9.65 1.64 -1.03
N THR A 70 9.94 2.91 -0.75
CA THR A 70 11.23 3.37 -0.19
C THR A 70 10.97 4.52 0.78
N ASN A 71 12.02 5.12 1.34
CA ASN A 71 11.92 6.34 2.14
C ASN A 71 11.50 7.60 1.33
N LYS A 72 11.34 7.52 0.01
CA LYS A 72 11.04 8.67 -0.86
C LYS A 72 9.98 8.36 -1.92
N HIS A 73 9.58 7.11 -2.08
CA HIS A 73 8.67 6.70 -3.15
C HIS A 73 7.43 6.03 -2.58
N VAL A 74 6.27 6.46 -3.09
CA VAL A 74 4.95 5.91 -2.79
C VAL A 74 4.40 5.27 -4.05
N LEU A 75 4.03 4.00 -3.96
CA LEU A 75 3.27 3.28 -4.96
C LEU A 75 1.77 3.54 -4.75
N SER A 76 1.06 3.88 -5.83
CA SER A 76 -0.39 4.06 -5.82
C SER A 76 -0.95 3.77 -7.22
N ALA A 77 -2.23 4.05 -7.45
CA ALA A 77 -2.90 3.86 -8.73
C ALA A 77 -2.63 5.05 -9.67
N GLY A 78 -2.64 4.80 -10.98
CA GLY A 78 -2.47 5.83 -12.01
C GLY A 78 -3.65 6.80 -12.04
N HIS A 79 -4.87 6.29 -11.87
CA HIS A 79 -6.09 7.09 -11.85
C HIS A 79 -6.09 8.15 -10.72
N CYS A 80 -5.34 7.92 -9.63
CA CYS A 80 -5.19 8.89 -8.55
C CYS A 80 -4.53 10.19 -8.99
N PHE A 81 -3.74 10.18 -10.08
CA PHE A 81 -2.97 11.34 -10.52
C PHE A 81 -3.29 11.80 -11.94
N LYS A 82 -3.83 10.93 -12.81
CA LYS A 82 -3.96 11.19 -14.25
C LYS A 82 -4.63 12.52 -14.60
N TRP A 83 -5.69 12.88 -13.88
CA TRP A 83 -6.52 14.06 -14.17
C TRP A 83 -6.36 15.18 -13.15
N ASP A 84 -5.42 15.03 -12.21
CA ASP A 84 -5.25 15.94 -11.10
C ASP A 84 -3.86 16.56 -11.07
N ASN A 85 -3.79 17.79 -10.56
CA ASN A 85 -2.51 18.45 -10.32
C ASN A 85 -1.90 17.91 -9.02
N PHE A 86 -0.92 17.01 -9.10
CA PHE A 86 -0.26 16.45 -7.91
C PHE A 86 0.39 17.51 -7.00
N LYS A 87 0.63 18.73 -7.48
CA LYS A 87 1.18 19.82 -6.65
C LYS A 87 0.24 20.30 -5.55
N VAL A 88 -1.06 19.99 -5.63
CA VAL A 88 -2.04 20.27 -4.56
C VAL A 88 -2.25 19.07 -3.63
N MET A 89 -1.44 18.03 -3.77
CA MET A 89 -1.54 16.81 -2.98
C MET A 89 -0.48 16.74 -1.89
N GLU A 90 -0.88 16.21 -0.74
CA GLU A 90 -0.04 15.96 0.43
C GLU A 90 -0.14 14.46 0.79
N VAL A 91 0.99 13.85 1.13
CA VAL A 91 1.06 12.47 1.61
C VAL A 91 1.21 12.48 3.13
N LEU A 92 0.28 11.84 3.82
CA LEU A 92 0.34 11.57 5.26
C LEU A 92 0.89 10.16 5.51
N ILE A 93 1.91 10.07 6.35
CA ILE A 93 2.68 8.85 6.63
C ILE A 93 2.66 8.58 8.13
N GLY A 94 2.45 7.32 8.52
CA GLY A 94 2.28 6.93 9.93
C GLY A 94 0.90 7.25 10.51
N LEU A 95 -0.07 7.61 9.66
CA LEU A 95 -1.45 7.94 10.05
C LEU A 95 -2.21 6.69 10.53
N ASP A 96 -2.93 6.81 11.65
CA ASP A 96 -3.97 5.84 12.07
C ASP A 96 -5.36 6.47 11.97
N ASN A 97 -5.52 7.66 12.55
CA ASN A 97 -6.79 8.38 12.64
C ASN A 97 -6.69 9.75 11.97
N MET A 98 -7.58 10.03 11.01
CA MET A 98 -7.67 11.29 10.27
C MET A 98 -7.88 12.52 11.16
N ASP A 99 -8.44 12.36 12.36
CA ASP A 99 -8.64 13.44 13.33
C ASP A 99 -7.43 13.63 14.29
N ASP A 100 -6.44 12.73 14.27
CA ASP A 100 -5.25 12.77 15.14
C ASP A 100 -3.97 12.72 14.30
N LEU A 101 -3.41 13.90 14.04
CA LEU A 101 -2.19 14.06 13.26
C LEU A 101 -0.92 14.07 14.12
N LYS A 102 -1.01 13.67 15.40
CA LYS A 102 0.17 13.58 16.26
C LYS A 102 1.13 12.52 15.71
N ASN A 103 2.41 12.89 15.59
CA ASN A 103 3.46 12.02 15.04
C ASN A 103 3.23 11.55 13.59
N VAL A 104 2.39 12.27 12.82
CA VAL A 104 2.18 12.02 11.39
C VAL A 104 3.15 12.86 10.57
N GLU A 105 3.88 12.21 9.68
CA GLU A 105 4.76 12.89 8.74
C GLU A 105 3.96 13.36 7.51
N LYS A 106 4.17 14.62 7.13
CA LYS A 106 3.52 15.27 5.99
C LYS A 106 4.53 15.55 4.89
N ARG A 107 4.27 15.10 3.66
CA ARG A 107 5.18 15.31 2.52
C ARG A 107 4.43 15.75 1.27
N ASN A 108 5.00 16.72 0.57
CA ASN A 108 4.49 17.10 -0.75
C ASN A 108 5.03 16.16 -1.83
N ILE A 109 4.34 16.08 -2.95
CA ILE A 109 4.76 15.31 -4.11
C ILE A 109 5.59 16.21 -5.05
N SER A 110 6.81 15.79 -5.36
CA SER A 110 7.72 16.50 -6.28
C SER A 110 7.63 15.99 -7.72
N ASN A 111 7.27 14.74 -7.90
CA ASN A 111 7.13 14.11 -9.21
C ASN A 111 6.14 12.94 -9.14
N VAL A 112 5.47 12.64 -10.25
CA VAL A 112 4.65 11.44 -10.43
C VAL A 112 4.99 10.81 -11.77
N VAL A 113 5.27 9.51 -11.75
CA VAL A 113 5.41 8.70 -12.97
C VAL A 113 4.23 7.75 -13.02
N ILE A 114 3.33 7.97 -13.97
CA ILE A 114 2.22 7.06 -14.28
C ILE A 114 2.73 6.07 -15.33
N HIS A 115 2.31 4.80 -15.23
CA HIS A 115 2.65 3.80 -16.23
C HIS A 115 2.34 4.30 -17.66
N GLU A 116 3.29 4.17 -18.58
CA GLU A 116 3.19 4.75 -19.94
C GLU A 116 2.00 4.19 -20.74
N ALA A 117 1.69 2.91 -20.53
CA ALA A 117 0.54 2.22 -21.11
C ALA A 117 -0.76 2.36 -20.28
N PHE A 118 -0.82 3.30 -19.33
CA PHE A 118 -2.05 3.55 -18.58
C PHE A 118 -3.16 4.04 -19.50
N THR A 119 -4.28 3.31 -19.52
CA THR A 119 -5.49 3.71 -20.24
C THR A 119 -6.69 3.62 -19.32
N SER A 120 -7.65 4.52 -19.53
CA SER A 120 -8.85 4.61 -18.70
C SER A 120 -10.07 4.80 -19.59
N THR A 121 -11.14 4.09 -19.25
CA THR A 121 -12.45 4.14 -19.87
C THR A 121 -13.51 4.35 -18.80
N ALA A 122 -14.77 4.58 -19.19
CA ALA A 122 -15.86 4.78 -18.24
C ALA A 122 -16.07 3.60 -17.26
N VAL A 123 -15.55 2.41 -17.56
CA VAL A 123 -15.79 1.18 -16.80
C VAL A 123 -14.52 0.41 -16.43
N ARG A 124 -13.33 0.88 -16.82
CA ARG A 124 -12.08 0.14 -16.65
C ARG A 124 -10.85 1.03 -16.74
N ASP A 125 -9.90 0.78 -15.83
CA ASP A 125 -8.54 1.31 -15.85
C ASP A 125 -7.54 0.17 -16.11
N GLU A 126 -6.66 0.30 -17.10
CA GLU A 126 -5.61 -0.69 -17.43
C GLU A 126 -4.23 -0.13 -17.10
N ASN A 127 -3.34 -0.99 -16.60
CA ASN A 127 -2.01 -0.61 -16.13
C ASN A 127 -2.09 0.53 -15.08
N ASP A 128 -3.07 0.41 -14.18
CA ASP A 128 -3.43 1.43 -13.19
C ASP A 128 -2.45 1.49 -12.02
N ILE A 129 -1.24 1.96 -12.32
CA ILE A 129 -0.14 2.04 -11.38
C ILE A 129 0.68 3.32 -11.61
N ALA A 130 1.10 3.94 -10.52
CA ALA A 130 1.95 5.13 -10.52
C ALA A 130 2.88 5.15 -9.32
N ILE A 131 4.02 5.80 -9.50
CA ILE A 131 4.98 6.08 -8.43
C ILE A 131 5.03 7.60 -8.20
N ALA A 132 4.66 8.02 -6.99
CA ALA A 132 4.82 9.38 -6.52
C ALA A 132 6.14 9.52 -5.75
N THR A 133 6.92 10.56 -6.08
CA THR A 133 8.19 10.89 -5.42
C THR A 133 7.96 12.01 -4.41
N LEU A 134 8.22 11.75 -3.14
CA LEU A 134 8.15 12.73 -2.07
C LEU A 134 9.22 13.81 -2.27
N ASN A 135 8.89 15.06 -1.97
CA ASN A 135 9.82 16.18 -2.07
C ASN A 135 11.04 16.02 -1.15
N ILE A 136 10.83 15.46 0.05
CA ILE A 136 11.84 15.20 1.07
C ILE A 136 11.68 13.75 1.55
N PRO A 137 12.76 12.95 1.65
CA PRO A 137 12.66 11.59 2.18
C PRO A 137 12.19 11.59 3.64
N VAL A 138 11.52 10.52 4.05
CA VAL A 138 11.19 10.24 5.46
C VAL A 138 12.33 9.48 6.14
N GLN A 139 12.39 9.58 7.46
CA GLN A 139 13.22 8.70 8.27
C GLN A 139 12.39 7.47 8.65
N PHE A 140 12.98 6.28 8.53
CA PHE A 140 12.32 5.07 8.99
C PHE A 140 12.26 5.04 10.51
N SER A 141 11.18 4.45 11.02
CA SER A 141 10.89 4.29 12.44
C SER A 141 9.99 3.07 12.62
N ASP A 142 9.65 2.73 13.86
CA ASP A 142 8.70 1.66 14.16
C ASP A 142 7.31 1.88 13.53
N THR A 143 6.99 3.10 13.11
CA THR A 143 5.70 3.47 12.49
C THR A 143 5.81 3.80 11.01
N ILE A 144 7.03 3.78 10.45
CA ILE A 144 7.36 4.19 9.07
C ILE A 144 8.35 3.18 8.49
N VAL A 145 7.82 2.20 7.78
CA VAL A 145 8.59 1.10 7.16
C VAL A 145 8.04 0.86 5.76
N PRO A 146 8.86 0.66 4.71
CA PRO A 146 8.36 0.41 3.37
C PRO A 146 7.82 -1.03 3.24
N ILE A 147 6.91 -1.26 2.30
CA ILE A 147 6.49 -2.62 1.91
C ILE A 147 7.52 -3.21 0.94
N CYS A 148 7.69 -4.54 0.97
CA CYS A 148 8.48 -5.23 -0.05
C CYS A 148 7.71 -5.29 -1.37
N LEU A 149 8.44 -5.21 -2.48
CA LEU A 149 7.89 -5.50 -3.80
C LEU A 149 7.95 -7.01 -4.08
N PRO A 150 6.98 -7.55 -4.83
CA PRO A 150 7.03 -8.95 -5.27
C PRO A 150 8.11 -9.16 -6.33
N GLU A 151 8.54 -10.40 -6.50
CA GLU A 151 9.40 -10.77 -7.63
C GLU A 151 8.57 -10.81 -8.94
N PRO A 152 9.16 -10.48 -10.09
CA PRO A 152 8.47 -10.59 -11.37
C PRO A 152 7.93 -12.01 -11.61
N GLY A 153 6.62 -12.12 -11.80
CA GLY A 153 5.93 -13.40 -12.03
C GLY A 153 5.63 -14.22 -10.78
N GLU A 154 5.80 -13.67 -9.56
CA GLU A 154 5.37 -14.35 -8.34
C GLU A 154 3.85 -14.63 -8.37
N ASP A 155 3.48 -15.88 -8.12
CA ASP A 155 2.08 -16.32 -8.07
C ASP A 155 1.52 -16.24 -6.65
N PHE A 156 0.44 -15.50 -6.50
CA PHE A 156 -0.26 -15.32 -5.23
C PHE A 156 -1.58 -16.09 -5.13
N THR A 157 -1.91 -16.90 -6.13
CA THR A 157 -3.17 -17.65 -6.21
C THR A 157 -3.42 -18.44 -4.93
N ASN A 158 -4.65 -18.39 -4.42
CA ASN A 158 -5.10 -19.02 -3.18
C ASN A 158 -4.46 -18.50 -1.88
N ARG A 159 -3.52 -17.55 -1.92
CA ARG A 159 -3.02 -16.87 -0.72
C ARG A 159 -4.06 -15.91 -0.18
N VAL A 160 -3.89 -15.55 1.10
CA VAL A 160 -4.70 -14.52 1.75
C VAL A 160 -3.92 -13.21 1.73
N GLY A 161 -4.46 -12.20 1.04
CA GLY A 161 -3.98 -10.82 1.08
C GLY A 161 -4.72 -10.01 2.14
N THR A 162 -4.12 -8.92 2.61
CA THR A 162 -4.80 -7.95 3.49
C THR A 162 -4.86 -6.59 2.79
N ILE A 163 -6.08 -6.08 2.61
CA ILE A 163 -6.32 -4.71 2.17
C ILE A 163 -6.44 -3.81 3.39
N VAL A 164 -5.93 -2.58 3.27
CA VAL A 164 -5.94 -1.58 4.33
C VAL A 164 -6.28 -0.21 3.77
N GLY A 165 -6.99 0.60 4.55
CA GLY A 165 -7.31 1.97 4.15
C GLY A 165 -8.41 2.63 4.99
N TRP A 166 -8.70 3.88 4.66
CA TRP A 166 -9.72 4.72 5.30
C TRP A 166 -11.03 4.78 4.50
N GLY A 167 -11.27 3.74 3.71
CA GLY A 167 -12.43 3.63 2.83
C GLY A 167 -13.78 3.55 3.56
N ARG A 168 -14.87 3.45 2.78
CA ARG A 168 -16.25 3.32 3.28
C ARG A 168 -16.54 1.90 3.77
N VAL A 169 -17.25 1.79 4.89
CA VAL A 169 -17.81 0.51 5.37
C VAL A 169 -19.32 0.47 5.09
N GLY A 170 -19.67 0.12 3.86
CA GLY A 170 -21.06 0.05 3.39
C GLY A 170 -21.46 1.15 2.41
N VAL A 171 -22.59 0.93 1.71
CA VAL A 171 -23.02 1.70 0.53
C VAL A 171 -23.27 3.18 0.84
N GLU A 172 -23.77 3.50 2.04
CA GLU A 172 -24.18 4.87 2.43
C GLU A 172 -23.37 5.47 3.59
N LYS A 173 -22.24 4.85 3.97
CA LYS A 173 -21.41 5.38 5.05
C LYS A 173 -20.33 6.31 4.53
N SER A 174 -20.00 7.31 5.33
CA SER A 174 -18.81 8.13 5.10
C SER A 174 -17.54 7.29 5.18
N SER A 175 -16.45 7.80 4.59
CA SER A 175 -15.10 7.23 4.78
C SER A 175 -14.78 7.09 6.26
N SER A 176 -14.05 6.03 6.61
CA SER A 176 -13.62 5.79 7.98
C SER A 176 -12.60 6.84 8.42
N LYS A 177 -12.73 7.31 9.66
CA LYS A 177 -11.72 8.17 10.28
C LYS A 177 -10.48 7.38 10.72
N VAL A 178 -10.67 6.12 11.11
CA VAL A 178 -9.59 5.21 11.54
C VAL A 178 -9.19 4.27 10.42
N LEU A 179 -7.94 3.81 10.41
CA LEU A 179 -7.44 2.83 9.47
C LEU A 179 -8.19 1.50 9.67
N LEU A 180 -8.66 0.92 8.57
CA LEU A 180 -9.34 -0.37 8.54
C LEU A 180 -8.51 -1.41 7.82
N LYS A 181 -8.77 -2.68 8.13
CA LYS A 181 -8.18 -3.84 7.45
C LYS A 181 -9.22 -4.90 7.12
N ALA A 182 -9.01 -5.60 6.01
CA ALA A 182 -9.77 -6.80 5.66
C ALA A 182 -8.91 -7.83 4.92
N SER A 183 -9.05 -9.11 5.28
CA SER A 183 -8.34 -10.20 4.61
C SER A 183 -9.19 -10.80 3.49
N LEU A 184 -8.63 -10.89 2.29
CA LEU A 184 -9.25 -11.43 1.07
C LEU A 184 -8.45 -12.63 0.57
N ARG A 185 -9.11 -13.63 -0.01
CA ARG A 185 -8.44 -14.71 -0.72
C ARG A 185 -8.20 -14.28 -2.16
N ILE A 186 -6.97 -14.42 -2.63
CA ILE A 186 -6.61 -14.18 -4.02
C ILE A 186 -7.14 -15.35 -4.84
N LEU A 187 -7.94 -15.02 -5.86
CA LEU A 187 -8.61 -15.97 -6.73
C LEU A 187 -7.67 -16.41 -7.85
N SER A 188 -7.93 -17.60 -8.39
CA SER A 188 -7.30 -18.02 -9.65
C SER A 188 -7.90 -17.25 -10.84
N ASP A 189 -7.18 -17.17 -11.96
CA ASP A 189 -7.70 -16.55 -13.18
C ASP A 189 -9.04 -17.18 -13.64
N PRO A 190 -9.21 -18.52 -13.66
CA PRO A 190 -10.50 -19.13 -13.98
C PRO A 190 -11.62 -18.70 -13.03
N ASP A 191 -11.35 -18.65 -11.73
CA ASP A 191 -12.35 -18.23 -10.74
C ASP A 191 -12.75 -16.77 -10.95
N CYS A 192 -11.80 -15.89 -11.30
CA CYS A 192 -12.13 -14.50 -11.56
C CYS A 192 -12.88 -14.30 -12.88
N MET A 193 -12.51 -15.05 -13.93
CA MET A 193 -13.22 -15.05 -15.21
C MET A 193 -14.63 -15.64 -15.12
N ASN A 194 -14.92 -16.42 -14.09
CA ASN A 194 -16.27 -16.93 -13.82
C ASN A 194 -17.13 -15.95 -12.98
N SER A 195 -16.69 -14.70 -12.81
CA SER A 195 -17.42 -13.65 -12.10
C SER A 195 -18.02 -12.62 -13.05
N ASN A 196 -18.94 -11.80 -12.53
CA ASN A 196 -19.50 -10.65 -13.27
C ASN A 196 -18.44 -9.60 -13.69
N LEU A 197 -17.20 -9.70 -13.22
CA LEU A 197 -16.09 -8.82 -13.61
C LEU A 197 -15.42 -9.24 -14.92
N ALA A 198 -15.68 -10.46 -15.43
CA ALA A 198 -14.94 -11.06 -16.54
C ALA A 198 -14.76 -10.14 -17.76
N GLN A 199 -15.80 -9.40 -18.15
CA GLN A 199 -15.76 -8.48 -19.29
C GLN A 199 -14.80 -7.28 -19.11
N HIS A 200 -14.40 -6.99 -17.86
CA HIS A 200 -13.50 -5.90 -17.49
C HIS A 200 -12.09 -6.39 -17.14
N LEU A 201 -11.86 -7.69 -17.02
CA LEU A 201 -10.56 -8.23 -16.62
C LEU A 201 -9.52 -8.16 -17.76
N LYS A 202 -8.28 -7.93 -17.37
CA LYS A 202 -7.10 -7.95 -18.23
C LYS A 202 -5.99 -8.80 -17.60
N PRO A 203 -5.03 -9.31 -18.38
CA PRO A 203 -3.90 -10.08 -17.84
C PRO A 203 -3.03 -9.31 -16.84
N THR A 204 -3.15 -7.98 -16.79
CA THR A 204 -2.43 -7.11 -15.84
C THR A 204 -3.19 -6.89 -14.53
N MET A 205 -4.29 -7.61 -14.31
CA MET A 205 -5.14 -7.51 -13.12
C MET A 205 -5.16 -8.84 -12.37
N MET A 206 -5.44 -8.77 -11.08
CA MET A 206 -5.72 -9.93 -10.23
C MET A 206 -6.97 -9.67 -9.39
N CYS A 207 -7.58 -10.75 -8.92
CA CYS A 207 -8.82 -10.67 -8.16
C CYS A 207 -8.65 -11.24 -6.77
N ALA A 208 -9.29 -10.61 -5.80
CA ALA A 208 -9.34 -11.11 -4.44
C ALA A 208 -10.75 -10.96 -3.89
N PHE A 209 -11.23 -11.98 -3.21
CA PHE A 209 -12.58 -12.00 -2.65
C PHE A 209 -12.65 -12.68 -1.29
N SER A 210 -13.55 -12.19 -0.44
CA SER A 210 -14.08 -12.90 0.71
C SER A 210 -15.48 -12.39 1.02
N LYS A 211 -16.40 -13.30 1.37
CA LYS A 211 -17.80 -12.94 1.63
C LYS A 211 -17.92 -11.80 2.64
N GLY A 212 -18.60 -10.73 2.24
CA GLY A 212 -18.83 -9.54 3.06
C GLY A 212 -17.60 -8.63 3.24
N LYS A 213 -16.58 -8.72 2.39
CA LYS A 213 -15.36 -7.90 2.43
C LYS A 213 -15.00 -7.38 1.04
N ASP A 214 -14.58 -6.13 0.95
CA ASP A 214 -14.22 -5.47 -0.31
C ASP A 214 -13.29 -4.26 -0.08
N GLY A 215 -12.55 -3.84 -1.12
CA GLY A 215 -11.59 -2.73 -1.16
C GLY A 215 -12.22 -1.34 -1.05
N CYS A 216 -13.31 -1.07 -1.79
CA CYS A 216 -14.26 0.05 -1.62
C CYS A 216 -15.13 0.28 -2.86
N GLN A 217 -16.14 1.16 -2.69
CA GLN A 217 -17.33 1.37 -3.53
C GLN A 217 -18.15 0.10 -3.66
N VAL A 218 -18.90 -0.22 -2.59
CA VAL A 218 -19.93 -1.25 -2.64
C VAL A 218 -21.01 -0.77 -3.62
N THR A 219 -20.83 -1.00 -4.91
CA THR A 219 -21.91 -1.06 -5.88
C THR A 219 -22.70 -2.30 -5.52
N ARG A 220 -23.70 -2.11 -4.64
CA ARG A 220 -24.82 -3.01 -4.36
C ARG A 220 -24.52 -4.47 -4.74
N ILE A 221 -23.61 -5.14 -4.02
CA ILE A 221 -23.41 -6.58 -4.19
C ILE A 221 -24.69 -7.22 -3.64
N LYS A 222 -25.68 -7.37 -4.51
CA LYS A 222 -26.73 -8.37 -4.34
C LYS A 222 -26.01 -9.69 -4.13
N ASN A 223 -26.56 -10.51 -3.25
CA ASN A 223 -25.98 -11.71 -2.67
C ASN A 223 -25.66 -12.85 -3.67
N GLU A 224 -25.01 -12.57 -4.79
CA GLU A 224 -24.86 -13.53 -5.89
C GLU A 224 -23.47 -13.33 -6.51
N TRP A 225 -22.65 -14.37 -6.38
CA TRP A 225 -21.42 -14.58 -7.15
C TRP A 225 -21.81 -15.23 -8.47
#